data_AF-A0A938GZN7-F1
#
_entry.id   AF-A0A938GZN7-F1
#
_cell.length_a   1.000
_cell.length_b   1.000
_cell.length_c   1.000
_cell.angle_alpha   90.00
_cell.angle_beta   90.00
_cell.angle_gamma   90.00
#
_symmetry.space_group_name_H-M   'P 1'
#
loop_
_entity.id
_entity.type
_entity.pdbx_description
1 polymer ?
#
loop_
_entity_poly.entity_id
_entity_poly.type
_entity_poly.pdbx_seq_one_letter_code
_entity_poly.pdbx_strand_id
1 'polypeptide(L)'
;MKTISAWSCFFLVAGSTLAAPPPVSLSSLLREMVDREAAARFPRPAYTCVQASSYDRASTSPQKPDTWWANGDRSHFIRSEQNEGRE
;
A
#
# COMPACT_ATOMS: atom_id res chain seq x y z
N MET A 1 10.81 52.73 -41.34
CA MET A 1 11.44 51.41 -41.15
C MET A 1 11.85 51.29 -39.68
N LYS A 2 11.17 50.45 -38.89
CA LYS A 2 11.54 50.12 -37.51
C LYS A 2 11.67 48.60 -37.45
N THR A 3 12.88 48.11 -37.22
CA THR A 3 13.21 46.69 -37.18
C THR A 3 12.66 46.08 -35.89
N ILE A 4 11.84 45.04 -36.01
CA ILE A 4 11.35 44.25 -34.89
C ILE A 4 12.40 43.17 -34.63
N SER A 5 13.11 43.27 -33.50
CA SER A 5 14.01 42.21 -33.04
C SER A 5 13.20 41.21 -32.20
N ALA A 6 12.90 40.06 -32.79
CA ALA A 6 12.24 38.95 -32.08
C ALA A 6 13.27 38.22 -31.23
N TRP A 7 13.16 38.34 -29.91
CA TRP A 7 13.93 37.55 -28.97
C TRP A 7 13.25 36.18 -28.82
N SER A 8 13.82 35.15 -29.45
CA SER A 8 13.35 33.78 -29.28
C SER A 8 13.67 33.29 -27.86
N CYS A 9 12.64 33.16 -27.02
CA CYS A 9 12.72 32.42 -25.76
C CYS A 9 12.81 30.92 -26.06
N PHE A 10 14.00 30.35 -25.94
CA PHE A 10 14.18 28.90 -25.99
C PHE A 10 13.82 28.31 -24.61
N PHE A 11 12.58 27.85 -24.45
CA PHE A 11 12.17 27.10 -23.26
C PHE A 11 12.74 25.68 -23.35
N LEU A 12 13.79 25.41 -22.57
CA LEU A 12 14.35 24.08 -22.40
C LEU A 12 13.39 23.27 -21.51
N VAL A 13 12.52 22.47 -22.14
CA VAL A 13 11.69 21.49 -21.42
C VAL A 13 12.60 20.37 -20.95
N ALA A 14 13.09 20.49 -19.72
CA ALA A 14 13.76 19.39 -19.04
C ALA A 14 12.71 18.29 -18.76
N GLY A 15 12.69 17.26 -19.60
CA GLY A 15 11.86 16.08 -19.39
C GLY A 15 12.30 15.39 -18.10
N SER A 16 11.44 15.40 -17.08
CA SER A 16 11.66 14.65 -15.84
C SER A 16 11.68 13.17 -16.16
N THR A 17 12.86 12.53 -16.11
CA THR A 17 12.95 11.08 -16.15
C THR A 17 12.37 10.55 -14.84
N LEU A 18 11.17 9.97 -14.89
CA LEU A 18 10.61 9.25 -13.74
C LEU A 18 11.46 7.99 -13.54
N ALA A 19 12.38 8.04 -12.58
CA ALA A 19 13.12 6.87 -12.13
C ALA A 19 12.11 5.78 -11.71
N ALA A 20 12.36 4.54 -12.14
CA ALA A 20 11.55 3.41 -11.72
C ALA A 20 11.56 3.33 -10.18
N PRO A 21 10.40 3.08 -9.53
CA PRO A 21 10.36 2.94 -8.09
C PRO A 21 11.28 1.79 -7.65
N PRO A 22 11.96 1.93 -6.50
CA PRO A 22 12.82 0.87 -5.99
C PRO A 22 11.99 -0.41 -5.75
N PRO A 23 12.62 -1.60 -5.87
CA PRO A 23 11.92 -2.86 -5.65
C PRO A 23 11.37 -2.95 -4.23
N VAL A 24 10.14 -3.45 -4.12
CA VAL A 24 9.52 -3.73 -2.82
C VAL A 24 10.10 -5.02 -2.26
N SER A 25 10.73 -4.92 -1.08
CA SER A 25 11.31 -6.04 -0.34
C SER A 25 10.80 -6.01 1.11
N LEU A 26 10.91 -7.13 1.82
CA LEU A 26 10.58 -7.15 3.25
C LEU A 26 11.34 -6.07 4.02
N SER A 27 12.64 -5.92 3.75
CA SER A 27 13.48 -4.91 4.38
C SER A 27 13.07 -3.47 4.08
N SER A 28 12.59 -3.17 2.87
CA SER A 28 12.09 -1.82 2.54
C SER A 28 10.77 -1.55 3.26
N LEU A 29 9.86 -2.52 3.30
CA LEU A 29 8.57 -2.41 3.99
C LEU A 29 8.76 -2.18 5.50
N LEU A 30 9.64 -2.94 6.15
CA LEU A 30 9.93 -2.77 7.58
C LEU A 30 10.50 -1.40 7.92
N ARG A 31 11.34 -0.83 7.04
CA ARG A 31 11.87 0.53 7.21
C ARG A 31 10.78 1.59 7.04
N GLU A 32 9.89 1.42 6.07
CA GLU A 32 8.77 2.33 5.83
C GLU A 32 7.80 2.35 7.03
N MET A 33 7.50 1.19 7.63
CA MET A 33 6.59 1.08 8.77
C MET A 33 7.04 1.88 10.02
N VAL A 34 8.34 2.20 10.13
CA VAL A 34 8.89 2.98 11.26
C VAL A 34 9.20 4.43 10.90
N ASP A 35 9.02 4.83 9.65
CA ASP A 35 9.21 6.20 9.19
C ASP A 35 7.99 7.07 9.51
N ARG A 36 8.15 7.95 10.51
CA ARG A 36 7.08 8.84 10.98
C ARG A 36 6.72 9.93 9.97
N GLU A 37 7.67 10.39 9.15
CA GLU A 37 7.41 11.40 8.13
C GLU A 37 6.68 10.79 6.93
N ALA A 38 7.01 9.55 6.57
CA ALA A 38 6.25 8.81 5.56
C ALA A 38 4.80 8.56 6.03
N ALA A 39 4.61 8.13 7.28
CA ALA A 39 3.27 7.88 7.85
C ALA A 39 2.38 9.12 7.91
N ALA A 40 2.97 10.32 8.02
CA ALA A 40 2.25 11.59 8.04
C ALA A 40 1.88 12.12 6.64
N ARG A 41 2.30 11.44 5.56
CA ARG A 41 2.08 11.87 4.18
C ARG A 41 1.20 10.88 3.43
N PHE A 42 0.46 11.38 2.44
CA PHE A 42 -0.22 10.50 1.49
C PHE A 42 0.82 9.75 0.65
N PRO A 43 0.71 8.42 0.49
CA PRO A 43 1.74 7.63 -0.16
C PRO A 43 1.90 7.99 -1.63
N ARG A 44 3.15 7.92 -2.11
CA ARG A 44 3.50 8.07 -3.53
C ARG A 44 4.42 6.93 -3.96
N PRO A 45 4.01 6.07 -4.91
CA PRO A 45 2.71 6.06 -5.59
C PRO A 45 1.55 5.79 -4.61
N ALA A 46 0.35 6.22 -4.97
CA ALA A 46 -0.84 5.93 -4.16
C ALA A 46 -1.06 4.41 -4.12
N TYR A 47 -1.30 3.86 -2.94
CA TYR A 47 -1.62 2.45 -2.76
C TYR A 47 -3.13 2.26 -2.63
N THR A 48 -3.66 1.19 -3.23
CA THR A 48 -5.02 0.70 -2.96
C THR A 48 -4.93 -0.38 -1.90
N CYS A 49 -5.63 -0.20 -0.78
CA CYS A 49 -5.75 -1.25 0.23
C CYS A 49 -6.66 -2.35 -0.29
N VAL A 50 -6.12 -3.57 -0.45
CA VAL A 50 -6.85 -4.79 -0.84
C VAL A 50 -6.89 -5.79 0.31
N GLN A 51 -7.13 -5.30 1.53
CA GLN A 51 -7.17 -6.15 2.71
C GLN A 51 -8.33 -7.15 2.62
N ALA A 52 -8.00 -8.44 2.72
CA ALA A 52 -8.94 -9.48 3.08
C ALA A 52 -8.69 -9.85 4.55
N SER A 53 -9.72 -9.84 5.37
CA SER A 53 -9.66 -10.29 6.76
C SER A 53 -10.71 -11.34 7.04
N SER A 54 -10.50 -12.12 8.09
CA SER A 54 -11.55 -12.93 8.70
C SER A 54 -12.79 -12.07 8.95
N TYR A 55 -13.95 -12.58 8.56
CA TYR A 55 -15.25 -11.97 8.78
C TYR A 55 -16.33 -13.05 8.96
N ASP A 56 -16.66 -13.37 10.22
CA ASP A 56 -17.85 -14.14 10.57
C ASP A 56 -19.06 -13.21 10.67
N ARG A 57 -20.05 -13.40 9.79
CA ARG A 57 -21.30 -12.63 9.80
C ARG A 57 -22.14 -12.85 11.06
N ALA A 58 -21.91 -13.93 11.80
CA ALA A 58 -22.56 -14.14 13.09
C ALA A 58 -21.96 -13.23 14.18
N SER A 59 -20.75 -12.66 14.01
CA SER A 59 -20.15 -11.74 14.97
C SER A 59 -20.80 -10.35 14.90
N THR A 60 -21.72 -10.07 15.82
CA THR A 60 -22.65 -8.92 15.68
C THR A 60 -22.69 -7.94 16.84
N SER A 61 -22.59 -8.38 18.11
CA SER A 61 -22.76 -7.46 19.25
C SER A 61 -21.99 -7.88 20.50
N PRO A 62 -21.19 -6.98 21.11
CA PRO A 62 -20.50 -7.27 22.37
C PRO A 62 -21.43 -7.49 23.57
N GLN A 63 -22.67 -7.05 23.48
CA GLN A 63 -23.68 -7.24 24.52
C GLN A 63 -24.32 -8.64 24.47
N LYS A 64 -24.03 -9.42 23.42
CA LYS A 64 -24.56 -10.76 23.18
C LYS A 64 -23.39 -11.76 23.11
N PRO A 65 -23.03 -12.43 24.23
CA PRO A 65 -21.85 -13.30 24.27
C PRO A 65 -21.89 -14.43 23.23
N ASP A 66 -23.08 -14.92 22.90
CA ASP A 66 -23.34 -15.94 21.90
C ASP A 66 -22.98 -15.51 20.47
N THR A 67 -23.10 -14.21 20.16
CA THR A 67 -22.74 -13.69 18.84
C THR A 67 -21.39 -12.99 18.84
N TRP A 68 -21.00 -12.31 19.91
CA TRP A 68 -19.73 -11.57 20.00
C TRP A 68 -18.51 -12.42 19.63
N TRP A 69 -18.48 -13.66 20.12
CA TRP A 69 -17.37 -14.59 19.93
C TRP A 69 -17.55 -15.55 18.75
N ALA A 70 -18.50 -15.29 17.86
CA ALA A 70 -18.65 -16.09 16.64
C ALA A 70 -17.37 -15.98 15.79
N ASN A 71 -16.82 -17.13 15.44
CA ASN A 71 -15.54 -17.28 14.75
C ASN A 71 -15.56 -18.57 13.89
N GLY A 72 -16.68 -18.83 13.23
CA GLY A 72 -16.91 -20.00 12.37
C GLY A 72 -16.14 -19.93 11.05
N ASP A 73 -15.64 -18.75 10.70
CA ASP A 73 -14.78 -18.49 9.55
C ASP A 73 -13.28 -18.74 9.82
N ARG A 74 -12.92 -19.18 11.04
CA ARG A 74 -11.54 -19.57 11.36
C ARG A 74 -11.06 -20.78 10.56
N SER A 75 -9.75 -20.85 10.35
CA SER A 75 -9.05 -22.03 9.81
C SER A 75 -9.43 -22.45 8.38
N HIS A 76 -10.17 -21.64 7.62
CA HIS A 76 -10.39 -21.84 6.18
C HIS A 76 -9.18 -21.35 5.36
N PHE A 77 -8.01 -21.94 5.60
CA PHE A 77 -6.77 -21.55 4.93
C PHE A 77 -6.85 -21.83 3.43
N ILE A 78 -6.38 -20.88 2.62
CA ILE A 78 -6.28 -21.06 1.15
C ILE A 78 -5.17 -22.06 0.80
N ARG A 79 -4.17 -22.22 1.67
CA ARG A 79 -3.04 -23.12 1.53
C ARG A 79 -2.53 -23.54 2.91
N SER A 80 -2.16 -24.81 3.05
CA SER A 80 -1.28 -25.32 4.11
C SER A 80 0.10 -25.63 3.53
N GLU A 81 1.14 -25.55 4.34
CA GLU A 81 2.51 -25.88 3.96
C GLU A 81 3.15 -26.70 5.07
N GLN A 82 4.03 -27.62 4.68
CA GLN A 82 4.86 -28.36 5.62
C GLN A 82 6.32 -28.01 5.36
N ASN A 83 7.01 -27.53 6.39
CA ASN A 83 8.40 -27.12 6.35
C ASN A 83 9.22 -27.98 7.32
N GLU A 84 10.15 -28.77 6.79
CA GLU A 84 11.01 -29.67 7.58
C GLU A 84 10.22 -30.60 8.52
N GLY A 85 9.08 -31.11 8.04
CA GLY A 85 8.20 -32.02 8.81
C GLY A 85 7.29 -31.32 9.82
N ARG A 86 7.24 -29.99 9.83
CA ARG A 86 6.31 -29.20 10.64
C ARG A 86 5.27 -28.54 9.76
N GLU A 87 4.02 -28.63 10.15
CA GLU A 87 2.95 -27.79 9.61
C GLU A 87 2.92 -26.45 10.35
#